data_AF-A0A7Y6PZE9-F1
#
_entry.id   AF-A0A7Y6PZE9-F1
#
_cell.length_a   1.000
_cell.length_b   1.000
_cell.length_c   1.000
_cell.angle_alpha   90.00
_cell.angle_beta   90.00
_cell.angle_gamma   90.00
#
_symmetry.space_group_name_H-M   'P 1'
#
loop_
_entity.id
_entity.type
_entity.pdbx_description
1 polymer ?
#
loop_
_entity_poly.entity_id
_entity_poly.type
_entity_poly.pdbx_seq_one_letter_code
_entity_poly.pdbx_strand_id
1 'polypeptide(L)'
;MGIEQRRHPRYGVHLAVKYANAEEFVTDYVENLSAGGLYIAGGHKLALHSETDVAIELPGQGAWTVRGKVAFLIDEQAARLTGREPGAGMEITTKPPGFDDALLGYLLRLGRRRDHAVMIADGAVGADLFTDAGYRVQPLASEDEVAISLADATAAIIAIVVPPSLVTTYRDRLGESGKSIVFSATTLEDVHDILARIDSLL
;
A
#
# COMPACT_ATOMS: atom_id res chain seq x y z
N MET A 1 -48.64 10.11 -26.15
CA MET A 1 -48.23 10.29 -24.74
C MET A 1 -47.49 9.02 -24.34
N GLY A 2 -46.17 8.98 -24.59
CA GLY A 2 -45.36 7.78 -24.40
C GLY A 2 -44.91 7.69 -22.94
N ILE A 3 -45.32 6.64 -22.25
CA ILE A 3 -44.99 6.39 -20.86
C ILE A 3 -43.57 5.80 -20.84
N GLU A 4 -42.58 6.66 -20.58
CA GLU A 4 -41.19 6.26 -20.39
C GLU A 4 -41.08 5.46 -19.08
N GLN A 5 -41.12 4.13 -19.18
CA GLN A 5 -40.84 3.23 -18.06
C GLN A 5 -39.35 3.35 -17.68
N ARG A 6 -39.05 4.24 -16.74
CA ARG A 6 -37.75 4.33 -16.08
C ARG A 6 -37.57 3.07 -15.23
N ARG A 7 -36.94 2.04 -15.80
CA ARG A 7 -36.95 0.68 -15.24
C ARG A 7 -35.89 0.37 -14.18
N HIS A 8 -34.96 1.28 -13.89
CA HIS A 8 -33.93 1.02 -12.87
C HIS A 8 -33.57 2.28 -12.08
N PRO A 9 -33.70 2.27 -10.73
CA PRO A 9 -33.10 3.28 -9.87
C PRO A 9 -31.58 3.23 -10.04
N ARG A 10 -30.96 4.34 -10.46
CA ARG A 10 -29.51 4.51 -10.41
C ARG A 10 -29.15 4.81 -8.95
N TYR A 11 -28.80 3.80 -8.18
CA TYR A 11 -28.16 4.02 -6.89
C TYR A 11 -26.76 4.57 -7.18
N GLY A 12 -26.52 5.83 -6.82
CA GLY A 12 -25.15 6.35 -6.77
C GLY A 12 -24.44 5.69 -5.59
N VAL A 13 -23.74 4.58 -5.84
CA VAL A 13 -23.04 3.83 -4.81
C VAL A 13 -21.60 4.33 -4.77
N HIS A 14 -21.20 4.99 -3.68
CA HIS A 14 -19.79 5.28 -3.46
C HIS A 14 -19.14 4.02 -2.92
N LEU A 15 -18.25 3.43 -3.71
CA LEU A 15 -17.47 2.26 -3.31
C LEU A 15 -16.09 2.76 -2.92
N ALA A 16 -15.64 2.47 -1.70
CA ALA A 16 -14.30 2.79 -1.24
C ALA A 16 -13.48 1.51 -1.12
N VAL A 17 -12.39 1.43 -1.87
CA VAL A 17 -11.38 0.38 -1.68
C VAL A 17 -10.24 0.97 -0.88
N LYS A 18 -9.97 0.33 0.25
CA LYS A 18 -8.87 0.65 1.14
C LYS A 18 -8.01 -0.59 1.30
N TYR A 19 -6.72 -0.40 1.19
CA TYR A 19 -5.73 -1.45 1.40
C TYR A 19 -5.08 -1.20 2.75
N ALA A 20 -5.03 -2.23 3.60
CA ALA A 20 -4.38 -2.16 4.90
C ALA A 20 -2.87 -2.01 4.73
N ASN A 21 -2.29 -2.69 3.73
CA ASN A 21 -0.87 -2.63 3.45
C ASN A 21 -0.49 -2.81 1.98
N ALA A 22 0.80 -2.66 1.71
CA ALA A 22 1.38 -2.76 0.40
C ALA A 22 1.30 -4.18 -0.21
N GLU A 23 1.33 -5.23 0.62
CA GLU A 23 1.21 -6.61 0.13
C GLU A 23 -0.21 -6.90 -0.35
N GLU A 24 -1.21 -6.50 0.43
CA GLU A 24 -2.63 -6.57 0.05
C GLU A 24 -2.87 -5.79 -1.25
N PHE A 25 -2.32 -4.57 -1.36
CA PHE A 25 -2.43 -3.80 -2.60
C PHE A 25 -1.81 -4.51 -3.80
N VAL A 26 -0.60 -5.09 -3.68
CA VAL A 26 0.04 -5.78 -4.81
C VAL A 26 -0.74 -7.01 -5.20
N THR A 27 -1.21 -7.78 -4.22
CA THR A 27 -2.03 -8.97 -4.45
C THR A 27 -3.30 -8.57 -5.20
N ASP A 28 -4.00 -7.55 -4.72
CA ASP A 28 -5.20 -7.05 -5.38
C ASP A 28 -4.88 -6.42 -6.75
N TYR A 29 -3.78 -5.68 -6.91
CA TYR A 29 -3.34 -5.18 -8.21
C TYR A 29 -3.07 -6.29 -9.22
N VAL A 30 -2.42 -7.36 -8.80
CA VAL A 30 -2.11 -8.49 -9.68
C VAL A 30 -3.37 -9.30 -10.03
N GLU A 31 -4.28 -9.49 -9.08
CA GLU A 31 -5.44 -10.37 -9.23
C GLU A 31 -6.72 -9.67 -9.71
N ASN A 32 -6.87 -8.38 -9.38
CA ASN A 32 -8.15 -7.67 -9.33
C ASN A 32 -8.12 -6.23 -9.86
N LEU A 33 -6.99 -5.50 -9.78
CA LEU A 33 -6.84 -4.11 -10.22
C LEU A 33 -5.81 -3.99 -11.36
N SER A 34 -6.30 -3.91 -12.59
CA SER A 34 -5.46 -3.62 -13.77
C SER A 34 -5.61 -2.16 -14.23
N ALA A 35 -4.79 -1.72 -15.19
CA ALA A 35 -4.94 -0.41 -15.81
C ALA A 35 -6.34 -0.14 -16.41
N GLY A 36 -7.14 -1.19 -16.67
CA GLY A 36 -8.48 -1.10 -17.27
C GLY A 36 -9.64 -1.43 -16.33
N GLY A 37 -9.42 -1.92 -15.10
CA GLY A 37 -10.53 -2.39 -14.28
C GLY A 37 -10.14 -2.82 -12.86
N LEU A 38 -11.15 -2.91 -11.98
CA LEU A 38 -11.05 -3.23 -10.57
C LEU A 38 -12.11 -4.29 -10.21
N TYR A 39 -11.77 -5.25 -9.36
CA TYR A 39 -12.74 -6.16 -8.75
C TYR A 39 -13.10 -5.70 -7.33
N ILE A 40 -14.39 -5.70 -7.00
CA ILE A 40 -14.90 -5.27 -5.69
C ILE A 40 -15.62 -6.44 -5.02
N ALA A 41 -14.98 -7.01 -4.00
CA ALA A 41 -15.59 -7.99 -3.12
C ALA A 41 -16.87 -7.43 -2.45
N GLY A 42 -17.90 -8.26 -2.31
CA GLY A 42 -19.21 -7.84 -1.81
C GLY A 42 -20.05 -7.02 -2.81
N GLY A 43 -19.50 -6.64 -3.96
CA GLY A 43 -20.19 -5.88 -5.02
C GLY A 43 -21.22 -6.66 -5.83
N HIS A 44 -21.50 -7.93 -5.51
CA HIS A 44 -22.36 -8.83 -6.30
C HIS A 44 -23.82 -8.37 -6.45
N LYS A 45 -24.26 -7.40 -5.65
CA LYS A 45 -25.61 -6.80 -5.72
C LYS A 45 -25.69 -5.56 -6.63
N LEU A 46 -24.58 -5.12 -7.19
CA LEU A 46 -24.56 -4.01 -8.15
C LEU A 46 -25.29 -4.42 -9.44
N ALA A 47 -25.86 -3.44 -10.14
CA ALA A 47 -26.51 -3.71 -11.42
C ALA A 47 -25.45 -3.86 -12.52
N LEU A 48 -25.51 -4.95 -13.30
CA LEU A 48 -24.65 -5.13 -14.46
C LEU A 48 -24.76 -3.94 -15.42
N HIS A 49 -23.63 -3.48 -15.97
CA HIS A 49 -23.50 -2.31 -16.84
C HIS A 49 -23.89 -0.95 -16.22
N SER A 50 -24.21 -0.91 -14.93
CA SER A 50 -24.36 0.36 -14.22
C SER A 50 -23.01 1.04 -14.04
N GLU A 51 -23.03 2.37 -14.05
CA GLU A 51 -21.87 3.19 -13.76
C GLU A 51 -21.96 3.75 -12.35
N THR A 52 -20.84 3.77 -11.65
CA THR A 52 -20.75 4.40 -10.33
C THR A 52 -19.35 4.96 -10.09
N ASP A 53 -19.25 5.88 -9.14
CA ASP A 53 -17.98 6.45 -8.72
C ASP A 53 -17.33 5.53 -7.67
N VAL A 54 -16.04 5.29 -7.83
CA VAL A 54 -15.22 4.42 -6.98
C VAL A 54 -14.07 5.24 -6.42
N ALA A 55 -13.99 5.32 -5.10
CA ALA A 55 -12.87 5.89 -4.38
C ALA A 55 -11.80 4.81 -4.14
N ILE A 56 -10.58 5.07 -4.60
CA ILE A 56 -9.41 4.21 -4.42
C ILE A 56 -8.44 4.98 -3.54
N GLU A 57 -8.15 4.47 -2.34
CA GLU A 57 -7.16 5.06 -1.46
C GLU A 57 -5.79 4.44 -1.72
N LEU A 58 -4.89 5.20 -2.33
CA LEU A 58 -3.52 4.79 -2.56
C LEU A 58 -2.64 5.24 -1.38
N PRO A 59 -1.95 4.32 -0.67
CA PRO A 59 -1.12 4.68 0.47
C PRO A 59 -0.07 5.74 0.13
N GLY A 60 -0.08 6.85 0.86
CA GLY A 60 0.82 7.99 0.64
C GLY A 60 0.58 8.79 -0.65
N GLN A 61 -0.50 8.52 -1.39
CA GLN A 61 -0.94 9.31 -2.56
C GLN A 61 -2.38 9.83 -2.41
N GLY A 62 -3.06 9.47 -1.32
CA GLY A 62 -4.42 9.93 -1.00
C GLY A 62 -5.52 9.16 -1.73
N ALA A 63 -6.74 9.67 -1.61
CA ALA A 63 -7.91 9.09 -2.24
C ALA A 63 -8.13 9.63 -3.66
N TRP A 64 -8.39 8.72 -4.59
CA TRP A 64 -8.64 9.00 -6.00
C TRP A 64 -10.04 8.52 -6.37
N THR A 65 -10.84 9.38 -7.00
CA THR A 65 -12.17 8.98 -7.48
C THR A 65 -12.12 8.70 -8.97
N VAL A 66 -12.44 7.45 -9.36
CA VAL A 66 -12.59 7.03 -10.76
C VAL A 66 -14.04 6.70 -11.05
N ARG A 67 -14.45 6.77 -12.32
CA ARG A 67 -15.75 6.26 -12.76
C ARG A 67 -15.57 4.85 -13.30
N GLY A 68 -16.37 3.92 -12.79
CA GLY A 68 -16.34 2.53 -13.21
C GLY A 68 -17.70 2.04 -13.70
N LYS A 69 -17.68 1.13 -14.66
CA LYS A 69 -18.86 0.41 -15.16
C LYS A 69 -18.79 -1.06 -14.75
N VAL A 70 -19.87 -1.60 -14.20
CA VAL A 70 -19.94 -3.02 -13.83
C VAL A 70 -19.88 -3.88 -15.10
N ALA A 71 -18.77 -4.60 -15.29
CA ALA A 71 -18.50 -5.43 -16.46
C ALA A 71 -19.02 -6.87 -16.26
N PHE A 72 -18.86 -7.43 -15.06
CA PHE A 72 -19.39 -8.74 -14.69
C PHE A 72 -19.68 -8.84 -13.19
N LEU A 73 -20.49 -9.84 -12.80
CA LEU A 73 -20.79 -10.17 -11.41
C LEU A 73 -20.36 -11.61 -11.12
N ILE A 74 -19.82 -11.83 -9.93
CA ILE A 74 -19.61 -13.16 -9.35
C ILE A 74 -20.60 -13.29 -8.20
N ASP A 75 -21.60 -14.14 -8.37
CA ASP A 75 -22.56 -14.46 -7.31
C ASP A 75 -22.01 -15.53 -6.34
N GLU A 76 -22.78 -15.84 -5.29
CA GLU A 76 -22.37 -16.82 -4.28
C GLU A 76 -22.11 -18.22 -4.83
N GLN A 77 -22.81 -18.62 -5.90
CA GLN A 77 -22.66 -19.95 -6.48
C GLN A 77 -21.39 -20.01 -7.34
N ALA A 78 -21.16 -19.01 -8.19
CA ALA A 78 -19.95 -18.89 -8.99
C ALA A 78 -18.70 -18.71 -8.11
N ALA A 79 -18.81 -17.93 -7.03
CA ALA A 79 -17.78 -17.76 -6.01
C ALA A 79 -17.31 -19.11 -5.44
N ARG A 80 -18.24 -19.95 -4.99
CA ARG A 80 -17.94 -21.29 -4.45
C ARG A 80 -17.26 -22.22 -5.45
N LEU A 81 -17.62 -22.13 -6.73
CA LEU A 81 -17.04 -22.97 -7.79
C LEU A 81 -15.63 -22.52 -8.20
N THR A 82 -15.34 -21.22 -8.06
CA THR A 82 -14.07 -20.62 -8.47
C THR A 82 -13.10 -20.40 -7.30
N GLY A 83 -13.55 -20.63 -6.06
CA GLY A 83 -12.77 -20.32 -4.86
C GLY A 83 -12.59 -18.82 -4.60
N ARG A 84 -13.40 -17.97 -5.25
CA ARG A 84 -13.36 -16.51 -5.09
C ARG A 84 -14.45 -16.03 -4.15
N GLU A 85 -14.34 -14.80 -3.66
CA GLU A 85 -15.45 -14.14 -2.99
C GLU A 85 -16.53 -13.71 -4.00
N PRO A 86 -17.80 -13.56 -3.59
CA PRO A 86 -18.83 -12.93 -4.42
C PRO A 86 -18.57 -11.43 -4.55
N GLY A 87 -18.69 -10.88 -5.76
CA GLY A 87 -18.35 -9.49 -6.02
C GLY A 87 -18.65 -9.01 -7.43
N ALA A 88 -18.08 -7.87 -7.82
CA ALA A 88 -18.28 -7.26 -9.12
C ALA A 88 -16.95 -6.88 -9.77
N GLY A 89 -16.75 -7.28 -11.03
CA GLY A 89 -15.70 -6.74 -11.87
C GLY A 89 -16.16 -5.44 -12.51
N MET A 90 -15.36 -4.39 -12.38
CA MET A 90 -15.61 -3.07 -12.91
C MET A 90 -14.56 -2.68 -13.94
N GLU A 91 -14.99 -2.12 -15.05
CA GLU A 91 -14.14 -1.46 -16.04
C GLU A 91 -14.02 0.02 -15.67
N ILE A 92 -12.80 0.56 -15.57
CA ILE A 92 -12.60 1.99 -15.30
C ILE A 92 -12.84 2.77 -16.59
N THR A 93 -13.94 3.53 -16.64
CA THR A 93 -14.35 4.29 -17.83
C THR A 93 -13.79 5.72 -17.85
N THR A 94 -13.63 6.33 -16.68
CA THR A 94 -13.08 7.70 -16.55
C THR A 94 -12.10 7.76 -15.37
N LYS A 95 -10.94 8.37 -15.61
CA LYS A 95 -9.91 8.60 -14.60
C LYS A 95 -9.65 10.10 -14.45
N PRO A 96 -9.37 10.61 -13.25
CA PRO A 96 -8.89 11.98 -13.08
C PRO A 96 -7.45 12.09 -13.62
N PRO A 97 -7.03 13.28 -14.08
CA PRO A 97 -5.65 13.52 -14.51
C PRO A 97 -4.65 13.15 -13.40
N GLY A 98 -3.55 12.50 -13.79
CA GLY A 98 -2.49 12.07 -12.85
C GLY A 98 -2.77 10.77 -12.11
N PHE A 99 -3.94 10.14 -12.25
CA PHE A 99 -4.22 8.86 -11.60
C PHE A 99 -3.27 7.75 -12.03
N ASP A 100 -3.05 7.60 -13.34
CA ASP A 100 -2.15 6.56 -13.87
C ASP A 100 -0.70 6.80 -13.42
N ASP A 101 -0.27 8.07 -13.37
CA ASP A 101 1.06 8.45 -12.88
C ASP A 101 1.20 8.20 -11.36
N ALA A 102 0.16 8.48 -10.58
CA ALA A 102 0.15 8.21 -9.14
C ALA A 102 0.18 6.71 -8.84
N LEU A 103 -0.59 5.92 -9.60
CA LEU A 103 -0.61 4.46 -9.52
C LEU A 103 0.74 3.86 -9.90
N LEU A 104 1.30 4.26 -11.05
CA LEU A 104 2.63 3.84 -11.49
C LEU A 104 3.71 4.26 -10.48
N GLY A 105 3.66 5.50 -10.01
CA GLY A 105 4.58 6.04 -9.02
C GLY A 105 4.51 5.26 -7.70
N TYR A 106 3.32 4.86 -7.28
CA TYR A 106 3.14 4.00 -6.11
C TYR A 106 3.75 2.61 -6.33
N LEU A 107 3.49 1.96 -7.47
CA LEU A 107 4.06 0.65 -7.80
C LEU A 107 5.60 0.69 -7.87
N LEU A 108 6.16 1.71 -8.51
CA LEU A 108 7.61 1.91 -8.59
C LEU A 108 8.21 2.17 -7.20
N ARG A 109 7.57 3.00 -6.38
CA ARG A 109 7.99 3.23 -4.99
C ARG A 109 7.98 1.93 -4.20
N LEU A 110 6.93 1.13 -4.33
CA LEU A 110 6.82 -0.15 -3.63
C LEU A 110 7.89 -1.16 -4.07
N GLY A 111 8.18 -1.23 -5.37
CA GLY A 111 9.31 -2.00 -5.88
C GLY A 111 10.61 -1.59 -5.18
N ARG A 112 10.89 -0.29 -5.12
CA ARG A 112 12.08 0.24 -4.44
C ARG A 112 12.10 -0.06 -2.94
N ARG A 113 10.96 0.04 -2.23
CA ARG A 113 10.90 -0.28 -0.78
C ARG A 113 11.27 -1.73 -0.50
N ARG A 114 10.86 -2.67 -1.36
CA ARG A 114 11.19 -4.10 -1.23
C ARG A 114 12.68 -4.40 -1.40
N ASP A 115 13.40 -3.54 -2.12
CA ASP A 115 14.85 -3.65 -2.26
C ASP A 115 15.60 -3.19 -1.01
N HIS A 116 14.95 -2.41 -0.12
CA HIS A 116 15.57 -1.83 1.07
C HIS A 116 15.15 -2.55 2.35
N ALA A 117 16.03 -2.48 3.36
CA ALA A 117 15.80 -3.06 4.68
C ALA A 117 15.73 -1.99 5.77
N VAL A 118 14.86 -2.22 6.76
CA VAL A 118 14.79 -1.46 8.00
C VAL A 118 15.12 -2.41 9.15
N MET A 119 16.16 -2.08 9.92
CA MET A 119 16.52 -2.82 11.12
C MET A 119 15.82 -2.21 12.33
N ILE A 120 15.18 -3.03 13.15
CA ILE A 120 14.35 -2.56 14.26
C ILE A 120 14.75 -3.26 15.56
N ALA A 121 15.00 -2.47 16.60
CA ALA A 121 15.30 -2.98 17.93
C ALA A 121 14.12 -3.79 18.49
N ASP A 122 14.42 -4.83 19.27
CA ASP A 122 13.37 -5.57 19.97
C ASP A 122 12.57 -4.63 20.89
N GLY A 123 11.24 -4.75 20.83
CA GLY A 123 10.30 -3.88 21.53
C GLY A 123 10.18 -2.45 21.00
N ALA A 124 10.83 -2.08 19.90
CA ALA A 124 10.57 -0.80 19.24
C ALA A 124 9.17 -0.76 18.62
N VAL A 125 8.55 0.41 18.69
CA VAL A 125 7.17 0.63 18.23
C VAL A 125 7.11 0.64 16.70
N GLY A 126 6.05 0.05 16.13
CA GLY A 126 5.69 0.25 14.72
C GLY A 126 6.45 -0.61 13.71
N ALA A 127 7.02 -1.75 14.11
CA ALA A 127 7.61 -2.71 13.17
C ALA A 127 6.63 -3.11 12.05
N ASP A 128 5.37 -3.36 12.41
CA ASP A 128 4.31 -3.71 11.47
C ASP A 128 4.08 -2.60 10.43
N LEU A 129 4.22 -1.32 10.80
CA LEU A 129 4.04 -0.20 9.85
C LEU A 129 5.10 -0.18 8.75
N PHE A 130 6.33 -0.61 9.02
CA PHE A 130 7.37 -0.72 8.00
C PHE A 130 7.11 -1.88 7.05
N THR A 131 6.70 -3.03 7.60
CA THR A 131 6.26 -4.19 6.81
C THR A 131 5.06 -3.79 5.94
N ASP A 132 4.10 -3.09 6.53
CA ASP A 132 2.88 -2.66 5.84
C ASP A 132 3.17 -1.64 4.74
N ALA A 133 4.20 -0.80 4.93
CA ALA A 133 4.70 0.09 3.90
C ALA A 133 5.46 -0.63 2.78
N GLY A 134 5.82 -1.91 2.96
CA GLY A 134 6.50 -2.74 1.97
C GLY A 134 8.03 -2.79 2.11
N TYR A 135 8.58 -2.39 3.26
CA TYR A 135 10.01 -2.55 3.56
C TYR A 135 10.31 -3.96 4.08
N ARG A 136 11.54 -4.43 3.86
CA ARG A 136 12.03 -5.65 4.53
C ARG A 136 12.40 -5.30 5.97
N VAL A 137 11.64 -5.78 6.94
CA VAL A 137 11.96 -5.58 8.36
C VAL A 137 12.89 -6.69 8.84
N GLN A 138 13.97 -6.30 9.53
CA GLN A 138 14.95 -7.22 10.10
C GLN A 138 15.16 -6.90 11.58
N PRO A 139 15.42 -7.90 12.44
CA PRO A 139 15.83 -7.66 13.82
C PRO A 139 17.13 -6.85 13.86
N LEU A 140 17.24 -5.94 14.83
CA LEU A 140 18.47 -5.20 15.06
C LEU A 140 19.61 -6.15 15.48
N ALA A 141 20.66 -6.17 14.67
CA ALA A 141 21.92 -6.82 14.99
C ALA A 141 22.80 -5.90 15.86
N SER A 142 23.89 -6.43 16.43
CA SER A 142 24.83 -5.60 17.20
C SER A 142 25.45 -4.48 16.34
N GLU A 143 25.87 -3.38 16.97
CA GLU A 143 26.47 -2.26 16.23
C GLU A 143 27.68 -2.65 15.35
N ASP A 144 28.42 -3.71 15.70
CA ASP A 144 29.50 -4.25 14.87
C ASP A 144 28.98 -5.00 13.63
N GLU A 145 27.96 -5.83 13.78
CA GLU A 145 27.33 -6.56 12.68
C GLU A 145 26.60 -5.62 11.71
N VAL A 146 25.99 -4.56 12.24
CA VAL A 146 25.38 -3.51 11.43
C VAL A 146 26.45 -2.76 10.63
N ALA A 147 27.60 -2.44 11.24
CA ALA A 147 28.71 -1.80 10.53
C ALA A 147 29.23 -2.67 9.37
N ILE A 148 29.33 -3.98 9.59
CA ILE A 148 29.69 -4.96 8.56
C ILE A 148 28.63 -4.99 7.45
N SER A 149 27.35 -5.03 7.83
CA SER A 149 26.23 -5.09 6.87
C SER A 149 26.15 -3.83 6.02
N LEU A 150 26.43 -2.64 6.58
CA LEU A 150 26.45 -1.39 5.81
C LEU A 150 27.63 -1.30 4.84
N ALA A 151 28.72 -2.02 5.11
CA ALA A 151 29.83 -2.16 4.17
C ALA A 151 29.50 -3.13 3.02
N ASP A 152 28.50 -4.00 3.20
CA ASP A 152 27.95 -4.86 2.17
C ASP A 152 26.87 -4.11 1.37
N ALA A 153 27.19 -3.76 0.12
CA ALA A 153 26.27 -3.06 -0.77
C ALA A 153 24.96 -3.82 -1.05
N THR A 154 24.88 -5.13 -0.73
CA THR A 154 23.69 -5.95 -0.92
C THR A 154 22.67 -5.83 0.22
N ALA A 155 23.08 -5.33 1.39
CA ALA A 155 22.20 -5.23 2.56
C ALA A 155 21.12 -4.15 2.40
N ALA A 156 21.39 -3.11 1.59
CA ALA A 156 20.46 -2.01 1.26
C ALA A 156 19.69 -1.47 2.48
N ILE A 157 20.37 -1.34 3.62
CA ILE A 157 19.78 -0.84 4.87
C ILE A 157 19.55 0.66 4.73
N ILE A 158 18.29 1.09 4.81
CA ILE A 158 17.89 2.50 4.68
C ILE A 158 17.58 3.15 6.02
N ALA A 159 17.26 2.35 7.04
CA ALA A 159 17.02 2.83 8.39
C ALA A 159 17.33 1.78 9.46
N ILE A 160 17.70 2.30 10.63
CA ILE A 160 17.90 1.57 11.88
C ILE A 160 17.07 2.27 12.93
N VAL A 161 16.02 1.63 13.43
CA VAL A 161 15.09 2.18 14.42
C VAL A 161 15.40 1.57 15.77
N VAL A 162 15.83 2.42 16.71
CA VAL A 162 16.29 2.01 18.03
C VAL A 162 15.57 2.79 19.14
N PRO A 163 15.50 2.30 20.39
CA PRO A 163 15.07 3.14 21.51
C PRO A 163 16.03 4.32 21.71
N PRO A 164 15.57 5.45 22.28
CA PRO A 164 16.40 6.65 22.49
C PRO A 164 17.73 6.38 23.21
N SER A 165 17.76 5.40 24.11
CA SER A 165 18.96 4.99 24.86
C SER A 165 20.08 4.42 23.99
N LEU A 166 19.78 3.90 22.80
CA LEU A 166 20.76 3.26 21.91
C LEU A 166 21.19 4.15 20.74
N VAL A 167 20.52 5.30 20.51
CA VAL A 167 20.79 6.17 19.37
C VAL A 167 22.26 6.60 19.30
N THR A 168 22.82 7.09 20.42
CA THR A 168 24.21 7.56 20.46
C THR A 168 25.19 6.41 20.21
N THR A 169 24.96 5.25 20.82
CA THR A 169 25.79 4.05 20.63
C THR A 169 25.92 3.67 19.16
N TYR A 170 24.79 3.57 18.45
CA TYR A 170 24.79 3.21 17.03
C TYR A 170 25.35 4.34 16.16
N ARG A 171 25.01 5.60 16.42
CA ARG A 171 25.54 6.73 15.63
C ARG A 171 27.05 6.88 15.76
N ASP A 172 27.59 6.74 16.96
CA ASP A 172 29.03 6.87 17.21
C ASP A 172 29.79 5.70 16.58
N ARG A 173 29.25 4.48 16.65
CA ARG A 173 29.89 3.31 16.04
C ARG A 173 29.89 3.36 14.52
N LEU A 174 28.78 3.81 13.93
CA LEU A 174 28.58 3.85 12.48
C LEU A 174 29.09 5.13 11.80
N GLY A 175 29.55 6.12 12.58
CA GLY A 175 30.10 7.38 12.08
C GLY A 175 29.07 8.20 11.27
N GLU A 176 29.52 8.81 10.17
CA GLU A 176 28.65 9.66 9.33
C GLU A 176 27.46 8.89 8.74
N SER A 177 27.64 7.62 8.36
CA SER A 177 26.54 6.77 7.88
C SER A 177 25.48 6.56 8.97
N GLY A 178 25.89 6.41 10.22
CA GLY A 178 24.97 6.28 11.35
C GLY A 178 24.07 7.50 11.56
N LYS A 179 24.60 8.70 11.34
CA LYS A 179 23.85 9.95 11.57
C LYS A 179 22.67 10.11 10.62
N SER A 180 22.74 9.54 9.41
CA SER A 180 21.68 9.67 8.41
C SER A 180 20.60 8.58 8.51
N ILE A 181 20.93 7.40 9.05
CA ILE A 181 20.03 6.24 9.02
C ILE A 181 19.59 5.72 10.40
N VAL A 182 20.20 6.17 11.51
CA VAL A 182 19.79 5.77 12.86
C VAL A 182 18.74 6.74 13.41
N PHE A 183 17.57 6.20 13.73
CA PHE A 183 16.41 6.92 14.23
C PHE A 183 15.95 6.37 15.58
N SER A 184 15.40 7.25 16.41
CA SER A 184 14.63 6.83 17.58
C SER A 184 13.14 6.90 17.30
N ALA A 185 12.40 5.89 17.73
CA ALA A 185 10.95 5.92 17.78
C ALA A 185 10.47 5.49 19.18
N THR A 186 9.61 6.29 19.80
CA THR A 186 8.89 5.94 21.03
C THR A 186 7.38 5.94 20.84
N THR A 187 6.91 6.54 19.74
CA THR A 187 5.51 6.69 19.38
C THR A 187 5.27 6.27 17.92
N LEU A 188 4.00 6.09 17.55
CA LEU A 188 3.63 5.85 16.14
C LEU A 188 3.85 7.09 15.26
N GLU A 189 3.77 8.29 15.82
CA GLU A 189 4.05 9.53 15.09
C GLU A 189 5.52 9.58 14.65
N ASP A 190 6.45 9.20 15.53
CA ASP A 190 7.87 9.08 15.16
C ASP A 190 8.07 8.10 13.99
N VAL A 191 7.33 6.99 13.99
CA VAL A 191 7.40 5.98 12.92
C VAL A 191 6.90 6.56 11.59
N HIS A 192 5.82 7.32 11.60
CA HIS A 192 5.31 8.01 10.41
C HIS A 192 6.32 9.04 9.88
N ASP A 193 6.96 9.81 10.76
CA ASP A 193 8.01 10.76 10.39
C ASP A 193 9.23 10.06 9.78
N ILE A 194 9.65 8.93 10.37
CA ILE A 194 10.74 8.10 9.84
C ILE A 194 10.37 7.58 8.45
N LEU A 195 9.17 7.02 8.27
CA LEU A 195 8.67 6.53 6.98
C LEU A 195 8.70 7.62 5.90
N ALA A 196 8.18 8.81 6.22
CA ALA A 196 8.19 9.95 5.30
C ALA A 196 9.62 10.37 4.93
N ARG A 197 10.54 10.33 5.90
CA ARG A 197 11.95 10.67 5.67
C ARG A 197 12.65 9.64 4.79
N ILE A 198 12.51 8.34 5.06
CA ILE A 198 13.18 7.31 4.24
C ILE A 198 12.59 7.22 2.83
N ASP A 199 11.28 7.49 2.67
CA ASP A 199 10.66 7.58 1.35
C ASP A 199 11.25 8.71 0.51
N SER A 200 11.67 9.83 1.13
CA SER A 200 12.30 10.94 0.41
C SER A 200 13.70 10.61 -0.14
N LEU A 201 14.29 9.50 0.31
CA LEU A 201 15.59 9.01 -0.15
C LEU A 201 15.47 8.04 -1.34
N LEU A 202 14.25 7.64 -1.71
CA LEU A 202 13.94 6.69 -2.80
C LEU A 202 13.54 7.40 -4.10
#